data_AF-A0A9X6QXQ1-F1
#
_entry.id   AF-A0A9X6QXQ1-F1
#
_cell.length_a   1.000
_cell.length_b   1.000
_cell.length_c   1.000
_cell.angle_alpha   90.00
_cell.angle_beta   90.00
_cell.angle_gamma   90.00
#
_symmetry.space_group_name_H-M   'P 1'
#
loop_
_entity.id
_entity.type
_entity.pdbx_description
1 polymer ?
#
loop_
_entity_poly.entity_id
_entity_poly.type
_entity_poly.pdbx_seq_one_letter_code
_entity_poly.pdbx_strand_id
1 'polypeptide(L)'
;MIRKFGKDATVLRNAGFDDGPYPIEEWKEINTVKGVLDAIQGTKDARNKKVEEKSTHFFYCMLFDVTIQDRLVIDKKVYSVTYPGDPMNAGRFFQIELEMLPYEHEISIK
;
A
#
# COMPACT_ATOMS: atom_id res chain seq x y z
N MET A 1 -1.62 -3.64 19.27
CA MET A 1 -1.18 -2.40 18.59
C MET A 1 -2.16 -1.99 17.50
N ILE A 2 -2.45 -2.84 16.51
CA ILE A 2 -3.45 -2.58 15.44
C ILE A 2 -4.86 -2.27 16.00
N ARG A 3 -5.34 -2.93 17.06
CA ARG A 3 -6.66 -2.63 17.66
C ARG A 3 -6.78 -1.23 18.31
N LYS A 4 -5.67 -0.54 18.60
CA LYS A 4 -5.66 0.80 19.24
C LYS A 4 -5.15 1.92 18.32
N PHE A 5 -4.23 1.60 17.40
CA PHE A 5 -3.59 2.57 16.51
C PHE A 5 -3.79 2.24 15.02
N GLY A 6 -4.63 1.25 14.73
CA GLY A 6 -4.91 0.82 13.37
C GLY A 6 -5.75 1.85 12.64
N LYS A 7 -5.24 2.27 11.49
CA LYS A 7 -5.93 3.08 10.49
C LYS A 7 -6.67 2.18 9.53
N ASP A 8 -7.82 2.65 9.08
CA ASP A 8 -8.55 2.00 8.00
C ASP A 8 -7.83 2.30 6.68
N ALA A 9 -7.57 1.24 5.92
CA ALA A 9 -6.92 1.27 4.62
C ALA A 9 -7.83 0.64 3.59
N THR A 10 -8.12 1.37 2.52
CA THR A 10 -8.90 0.87 1.40
C THR A 10 -7.96 0.30 0.36
N VAL A 11 -8.17 -0.94 -0.04
CA VAL A 11 -7.34 -1.63 -1.02
C VAL A 11 -8.01 -1.48 -2.38
N LEU A 12 -7.28 -0.83 -3.28
CA LEU A 12 -7.69 -0.60 -4.66
C LEU A 12 -6.88 -1.52 -5.57
N ARG A 13 -7.57 -2.21 -6.46
CA ARG A 13 -6.95 -2.99 -7.54
C ARG A 13 -7.33 -2.38 -8.87
N ASN A 14 -6.38 -2.32 -9.79
CA ASN A 14 -6.62 -1.85 -11.14
C ASN A 14 -7.68 -2.77 -11.80
N ALA A 15 -8.80 -2.17 -12.20
CA ALA A 15 -9.95 -2.86 -12.79
C ALA A 15 -9.88 -2.89 -14.33
N GLY A 16 -8.90 -2.21 -14.91
CA GLY A 16 -8.73 -2.08 -16.35
C GLY A 16 -8.31 -0.67 -16.74
N PHE A 17 -8.21 -0.51 -18.05
CA PHE A 17 -7.86 0.73 -18.71
C PHE A 17 -9.00 1.05 -19.67
N ASP A 18 -9.55 2.25 -19.58
CA ASP A 18 -10.46 2.73 -20.62
C ASP A 18 -9.63 3.09 -21.84
N ASP A 19 -9.85 2.39 -22.96
CA ASP A 19 -9.09 2.54 -24.22
C ASP A 19 -9.54 3.78 -25.03
N GLY A 20 -10.04 4.79 -24.31
CA GLY A 20 -10.48 6.06 -24.85
C GLY A 20 -9.31 6.95 -25.29
N PRO A 21 -9.61 8.08 -25.97
CA PRO A 21 -8.59 9.03 -26.44
C PRO A 21 -7.76 9.65 -25.30
N TYR A 22 -8.27 9.58 -24.07
CA TYR A 22 -7.53 9.87 -22.85
C TYR A 22 -7.66 8.65 -21.95
N PRO A 23 -6.64 7.79 -21.93
CA PRO A 23 -6.74 6.61 -21.13
C PRO A 23 -6.71 6.91 -19.64
N ILE A 24 -7.67 6.34 -18.92
CA ILE A 24 -7.82 6.52 -17.48
C ILE A 24 -7.65 5.14 -16.84
N GLU A 25 -6.79 5.05 -15.82
CA GLU A 25 -6.72 3.86 -14.98
C GLU A 25 -7.98 3.79 -14.11
N GLU A 26 -8.75 2.71 -14.25
CA GLU A 26 -9.88 2.46 -13.36
C GLU A 26 -9.40 1.69 -12.12
N TRP A 27 -9.68 2.24 -10.95
CA TRP A 27 -9.31 1.64 -9.66
C TRP A 27 -10.57 1.22 -8.92
N LYS A 28 -10.68 -0.06 -8.61
CA LYS A 28 -11.82 -0.61 -7.88
C LYS A 28 -11.41 -0.98 -6.46
N GLU A 29 -12.26 -0.61 -5.50
CA GLU A 29 -12.17 -1.10 -4.14
C GLU A 29 -12.46 -2.60 -4.08
N ILE A 30 -11.48 -3.36 -3.60
CA ILE A 30 -11.60 -4.82 -3.45
C ILE A 30 -11.69 -5.25 -2.00
N ASN A 31 -11.18 -4.43 -1.06
CA ASN A 31 -11.17 -4.76 0.36
C ASN A 31 -10.91 -3.54 1.23
N THR A 32 -11.28 -3.64 2.51
CA THR A 32 -10.93 -2.68 3.56
C THR A 32 -10.18 -3.40 4.67
N VAL A 33 -8.96 -2.97 4.97
CA VAL A 33 -8.11 -3.58 6.00
C VAL A 33 -7.71 -2.56 7.05
N LYS A 34 -7.59 -3.01 8.30
CA LYS A 34 -7.09 -2.18 9.40
C LYS A 34 -5.64 -2.52 9.72
N GLY A 35 -4.78 -1.50 9.76
CA GLY A 35 -3.35 -1.70 10.02
C GLY A 35 -2.66 -0.47 10.57
N VAL A 36 -1.43 -0.65 11.07
CA VAL A 36 -0.60 0.46 11.56
C VAL A 36 0.31 0.91 10.43
N LEU A 37 0.25 2.20 10.10
CA LEU A 37 1.14 2.83 9.13
C LEU A 37 2.32 3.48 9.88
N ASP A 38 3.53 3.13 9.48
CA ASP A 38 4.77 3.70 10.00
C ASP A 38 5.59 4.30 8.86
N ALA A 39 6.17 5.47 9.08
CA ALA A 39 7.00 6.12 8.07
C ALA A 39 8.43 5.58 8.16
N ILE A 40 9.03 5.27 7.02
CA ILE A 40 10.45 4.91 6.98
C ILE A 40 11.22 6.21 7.19
N GLN A 41 11.55 6.52 8.45
CA GLN A 41 12.53 7.56 8.74
C GLN A 41 13.86 7.09 8.17
N GLY A 42 14.49 7.90 7.31
CA GLY A 42 15.75 7.59 6.66
C GLY A 42 16.92 7.51 7.65
N THR A 43 16.97 6.48 8.48
CA THR A 43 18.23 5.93 8.98
C THR A 43 18.74 4.98 7.92
N LYS A 44 19.86 5.35 7.29
CA LYS A 44 20.66 4.49 6.42
C LYS A 44 21.16 3.27 7.22
N ASP A 45 20.29 2.33 7.56
CA ASP A 45 20.69 1.05 8.11
C ASP A 45 21.15 0.15 6.96
N ALA A 46 22.46 0.22 6.72
CA ALA A 46 23.20 -0.49 5.69
C ALA A 46 23.29 -2.01 5.93
N ARG A 47 22.19 -2.69 6.27
CA ARG A 47 22.21 -4.15 6.53
C ARG A 47 21.16 -5.01 5.84
N ASN A 48 20.22 -4.47 5.08
CA ASN A 48 19.43 -5.28 4.15
C ASN A 48 19.55 -4.74 2.72
N LYS A 49 20.30 -5.48 1.90
CA LYS A 49 20.41 -5.27 0.45
C LYS A 49 19.02 -5.35 -0.18
N LYS A 50 18.68 -4.33 -1.00
CA LYS A 50 17.44 -4.15 -1.78
C LYS A 50 16.20 -3.67 -1.03
N VAL A 51 16.31 -2.69 -0.12
CA VAL A 51 15.21 -1.74 0.01
C VAL A 51 15.25 -0.92 -1.28
N GLU A 52 14.36 -1.20 -2.23
CA GLU A 52 14.22 -0.38 -3.43
C GLU A 52 13.95 1.06 -2.95
N GLU A 53 14.74 2.03 -3.43
CA GLU A 53 14.82 3.41 -2.93
C GLU A 53 13.50 4.21 -2.96
N LYS A 54 12.39 3.57 -3.31
CA LYS A 54 11.04 4.15 -3.45
C LYS A 54 10.10 3.86 -2.28
N SER A 55 10.38 2.86 -1.43
CA SER A 55 9.54 2.57 -0.27
C SER A 55 9.63 3.72 0.75
N THR A 56 8.50 4.30 1.11
CA THR A 56 8.40 5.45 2.04
C THR A 56 7.78 5.09 3.38
N HIS A 57 6.92 4.05 3.41
CA HIS A 57 6.17 3.65 4.59
C HIS A 57 6.11 2.12 4.71
N PHE A 58 5.98 1.63 5.94
CA PHE A 58 5.58 0.27 6.23
C PHE A 58 4.14 0.25 6.73
N PHE A 59 3.35 -0.73 6.28
CA PHE A 59 2.00 -0.95 6.74
C PHE A 59 1.84 -2.35 7.32
N TYR A 60 1.55 -2.40 8.62
CA TYR A 60 1.40 -3.63 9.39
C TYR A 60 -0.07 -3.98 9.57
N CYS A 61 -0.51 -5.10 8.99
CA CYS A 61 -1.91 -5.49 8.95
C CYS A 61 -2.10 -7.00 9.08
N MET A 62 -3.35 -7.46 9.25
CA MET A 62 -3.66 -8.89 9.18
C MET A 62 -3.56 -9.39 7.73
N LEU A 63 -3.42 -10.69 7.54
CA LEU A 63 -3.34 -11.30 6.21
C LEU A 63 -4.60 -11.00 5.37
N PHE A 64 -4.39 -10.55 4.14
CA PHE A 64 -5.43 -10.40 3.12
C PHE A 64 -4.83 -10.56 1.72
N ASP A 65 -5.65 -10.75 0.68
CA ASP A 65 -5.15 -10.81 -0.68
C ASP A 65 -4.60 -9.43 -1.11
N VAL A 66 -3.28 -9.34 -1.27
CA VAL A 66 -2.57 -8.12 -1.67
C VAL A 66 -1.43 -8.44 -2.62
N THR A 67 -1.27 -7.59 -3.62
CA THR A 67 -0.27 -7.72 -4.68
C THR A 67 0.44 -6.38 -4.92
N ILE A 68 1.58 -6.41 -5.61
CA ILE A 68 2.33 -5.20 -6.00
C ILE A 68 1.59 -4.30 -7.01
N GLN A 69 0.48 -4.78 -7.58
CA GLN A 69 -0.37 -3.99 -8.49
C GLN A 69 -1.44 -3.20 -7.73
N ASP A 70 -1.59 -3.43 -6.43
CA ASP A 70 -2.60 -2.80 -5.61
C ASP A 70 -2.12 -1.45 -5.07
N ARG A 71 -3.10 -0.57 -4.80
CA ARG A 71 -2.89 0.69 -4.10
C ARG A 71 -3.68 0.68 -2.79
N LEU A 72 -3.13 1.30 -1.75
CA LEU A 72 -3.79 1.50 -0.47
C LEU A 72 -4.13 2.98 -0.30
N VAL A 73 -5.36 3.27 0.08
CA VAL A 73 -5.78 4.62 0.50
C VAL A 73 -5.88 4.65 2.01
N ILE A 74 -5.03 5.45 2.65
CA ILE A 74 -4.92 5.58 4.11
C ILE A 74 -4.87 7.06 4.45
N ASP A 75 -5.75 7.54 5.33
CA ASP A 75 -5.84 8.97 5.70
C ASP A 75 -5.89 9.94 4.50
N LYS A 76 -6.67 9.60 3.46
CA LYS A 76 -6.79 10.37 2.20
C LYS A 76 -5.50 10.47 1.38
N LYS A 77 -4.49 9.65 1.70
CA LYS A 77 -3.25 9.53 0.92
C LYS A 77 -3.24 8.20 0.19
N VAL A 78 -2.71 8.23 -1.03
CA VAL A 78 -2.59 7.05 -1.88
C VAL A 78 -1.17 6.50 -1.76
N TYR A 79 -1.10 5.19 -1.59
CA TYR A 79 0.13 4.45 -1.48
C TYR A 79 0.14 3.31 -2.51
N SER A 80 1.22 3.15 -3.25
CA SER A 80 1.45 1.97 -4.08
C SER A 80 2.13 0.88 -3.28
N VAL A 81 1.70 -0.38 -3.46
CA VAL A 81 2.38 -1.53 -2.86
C VAL A 81 3.67 -1.80 -3.61
N THR A 82 4.81 -1.60 -2.97
CA THR A 82 6.12 -1.94 -3.55
C THR A 82 6.48 -3.39 -3.23
N TYR A 83 6.22 -3.83 -2.00
CA TYR A 83 6.54 -5.19 -1.58
C TYR A 83 5.58 -5.69 -0.48
N PRO A 84 4.76 -6.73 -0.73
CA PRO A 84 4.03 -7.41 0.32
C PRO A 84 4.93 -8.45 1.00
N GLY A 85 5.48 -8.13 2.17
CA GLY A 85 6.30 -9.04 2.96
C GLY A 85 5.51 -9.76 4.06
N ASP A 86 5.77 -11.06 4.26
CA ASP A 86 5.43 -11.78 5.50
C ASP A 86 6.69 -11.83 6.38
N PRO A 87 6.91 -10.82 7.25
CA PRO A 87 8.06 -10.84 8.13
C PRO A 87 7.95 -12.07 9.05
N MET A 88 8.93 -12.97 8.91
CA MET A 88 9.09 -14.21 9.67
C MET A 88 8.29 -15.44 9.19
N ASN A 89 7.61 -15.40 8.03
CA ASN A 89 6.73 -16.51 7.57
C ASN A 89 5.75 -16.98 8.66
N ALA A 90 5.35 -16.06 9.53
CA ALA A 90 4.59 -16.41 10.72
C ALA A 90 3.09 -16.57 10.39
N GLY A 91 2.65 -16.17 9.19
CA GLY A 91 1.26 -16.29 8.75
C GLY A 91 0.27 -15.56 9.65
N ARG A 92 0.71 -14.52 10.36
CA ARG A 92 -0.12 -13.77 11.32
C ARG A 92 -0.32 -12.32 10.92
N PHE A 93 0.68 -11.69 10.34
CA PHE A 93 0.64 -10.28 9.96
C PHE A 93 1.47 -10.06 8.69
N PHE A 94 1.02 -9.16 7.83
CA PHE A 94 1.84 -8.63 6.74
C PHE A 94 2.57 -7.36 7.18
N GLN A 95 3.79 -7.21 6.69
CA GLN A 95 4.48 -5.93 6.57
C GLN A 95 4.53 -5.58 5.10
N ILE A 96 3.70 -4.62 4.72
CA ILE A 96 3.60 -4.15 3.34
C ILE A 96 4.46 -2.90 3.21
N GLU A 97 5.41 -2.93 2.30
CA GLU A 97 6.16 -1.74 1.91
C GLU A 97 5.33 -0.91 0.93
N LEU A 98 5.30 0.39 1.18
CA LEU A 98 4.44 1.33 0.50
C LEU A 98 5.24 2.54 -0.01
N GLU A 99 5.02 2.90 -1.26
CA GLU A 99 5.45 4.19 -1.84
C GLU A 99 4.28 5.17 -1.78
N MET A 100 4.44 6.32 -1.12
CA MET A 100 3.44 7.37 -1.10
C MET A 100 3.44 8.07 -2.45
N LEU A 101 2.31 8.06 -3.15
CA LEU A 101 2.17 8.78 -4.42
C LEU A 101 1.86 10.27 -4.15
N PRO A 102 2.41 11.20 -4.96
CA PRO A 102 2.04 12.61 -4.89
C PRO A 102 0.54 12.77 -5.18
N TYR A 103 -0.09 13.72 -4.50
CA TYR A 103 -1.54 13.97 -4.49
C TYR A 103 -2.17 14.29 -5.86
N GLU A 104 -1.38 14.38 -6.94
CA GLU A 104 -1.85 14.69 -8.29
C GLU A 104 -2.61 13.55 -8.99
N HIS A 105 -2.77 12.39 -8.36
CA HIS A 105 -3.66 11.34 -8.86
C HIS A 105 -5.04 11.49 -8.21
N GLU A 106 -5.89 12.31 -8.82
CA GLU A 106 -7.34 12.25 -8.60
C GLU A 106 -7.83 10.87 -9.08
N ILE A 107 -7.85 9.89 -8.17
CA ILE A 107 -8.46 8.60 -8.46
C ILE A 107 -9.97 8.85 -8.50
N SER A 108 -10.55 8.83 -9.70
CA SER A 108 -12.00 8.75 -9.87
C SER A 108 -12.48 7.39 -9.39
N ILE A 109 -12.94 7.33 -8.14
CA ILE A 109 -13.64 6.17 -7.59
C ILE A 109 -15.09 6.24 -8.11
N LYS A 110 -15.50 5.29 -8.93
CA LYS A 110 -16.90 5.09 -9.34
C LYS A 110 -17.59 4.06 -8.47
#